data_AF-A0A7K4H2P5-F1
#
_entry.id   AF-A0A7K4H2P5-F1
#
_cell.length_a   1.000
_cell.length_b   1.000
_cell.length_c   1.000
_cell.angle_alpha   90.00
_cell.angle_beta   90.00
_cell.angle_gamma   90.00
#
_symmetry.space_group_name_H-M   'P 1'
#
loop_
_entity.id
_entity.type
_entity.pdbx_description
1 polymer ?
#
loop_
_entity_poly.entity_id
_entity_poly.type
_entity_poly.pdbx_seq_one_letter_code
_entity_poly.pdbx_strand_id
1 'polypeptide(L)'
;YLQPGSGVVITRGDIHYVVTEWGIAYLYGKSIRERVLEMINIAHPDFREELLEHAKKWKYVYSDQKLPVSIDGRISIYPEKYETFLNLKNGKTIKIRPVKPTDERMIQELHYSLDEQDRYLRFFAPMKDFRHKKIQPMVNIDYSTDMILVGEFSERGEDQIIGLGAFFKTGQPSIAEIAFVVHKDWRGLGIAKFLLKYLSQIGKELNYRTFTGSILLENKPMIHIINSSGYLLKLKRIEGGVTIFAFDLS
;
A
#
# COMPACT_ATOMS: atom_id res chain seq x y z
N TYR A 1 36.91 -2.57 -24.49
CA TYR A 1 36.19 -1.30 -24.73
C TYR A 1 35.27 -1.50 -25.93
N LEU A 2 34.00 -1.09 -25.82
CA LEU A 2 33.03 -1.18 -26.92
C LEU A 2 33.24 -0.01 -27.90
N GLN A 3 33.02 -0.25 -29.20
CA GLN A 3 33.15 0.80 -30.22
C GLN A 3 31.95 1.76 -30.18
N PRO A 4 32.14 3.05 -30.50
CA PRO A 4 31.04 4.01 -30.65
C PRO A 4 29.96 3.47 -31.60
N GLY A 5 28.69 3.50 -31.17
CA GLY A 5 27.56 2.97 -31.94
C GLY A 5 27.28 1.47 -31.75
N SER A 6 28.06 0.76 -30.92
CA SER A 6 27.75 -0.63 -30.57
C SER A 6 26.46 -0.69 -29.75
N GLY A 7 25.45 -1.41 -30.27
CA GLY A 7 24.24 -1.71 -29.53
C GLY A 7 24.57 -2.59 -28.32
N VAL A 8 24.42 -2.05 -27.12
CA VAL A 8 24.45 -2.85 -25.90
C VAL A 8 23.08 -3.49 -25.73
N VAL A 9 22.96 -4.75 -26.16
CA VAL A 9 21.75 -5.53 -25.91
C VAL A 9 21.91 -6.29 -24.60
N ILE A 10 21.00 -6.07 -23.68
CA ILE A 10 20.91 -6.86 -22.44
C ILE A 10 19.74 -7.82 -22.61
N THR A 11 19.90 -9.08 -22.18
CA THR A 11 18.77 -10.00 -22.24
C THR A 11 17.68 -9.52 -21.28
N ARG A 12 16.42 -9.84 -21.56
CA ARG A 12 15.30 -9.49 -20.67
C ARG A 12 15.51 -9.98 -19.24
N GLY A 13 16.25 -11.09 -19.06
CA GLY A 13 16.58 -11.68 -17.75
C GLY A 13 17.54 -10.82 -16.92
N ASP A 14 18.42 -10.06 -17.58
CA ASP A 14 19.49 -9.31 -16.92
C ASP A 14 19.07 -7.89 -16.51
N ILE A 15 17.89 -7.43 -16.95
CA ILE A 15 17.38 -6.10 -16.58
C ILE A 15 16.84 -6.15 -15.16
N HIS A 16 17.61 -5.58 -14.22
CA HIS A 16 17.18 -5.47 -12.83
C HIS A 16 16.46 -4.15 -12.59
N TYR A 17 17.06 -3.03 -12.99
CA TYR A 17 16.50 -1.70 -12.76
C TYR A 17 16.33 -0.93 -14.07
N VAL A 18 15.22 -0.20 -14.17
CA VAL A 18 14.98 0.82 -15.19
C VAL A 18 14.66 2.12 -14.45
N VAL A 19 15.31 3.21 -14.84
CA VAL A 19 15.19 4.50 -14.17
C VAL A 19 14.77 5.55 -15.19
N THR A 20 13.76 6.34 -14.85
CA THR A 20 13.32 7.52 -15.61
C THR A 20 13.21 8.71 -14.67
N GLU A 21 12.92 9.89 -15.23
CA GLU A 21 12.54 11.08 -14.44
C GLU A 21 11.23 10.90 -13.65
N TRP A 22 10.44 9.85 -13.95
CA TRP A 22 9.17 9.52 -13.31
C TRP A 22 9.27 8.35 -12.33
N GLY A 23 10.48 7.82 -12.10
CA GLY A 23 10.77 6.89 -11.01
C GLY A 23 11.63 5.70 -11.41
N ILE A 24 11.70 4.73 -10.49
CA ILE A 24 12.53 3.53 -10.61
C ILE A 24 11.67 2.26 -10.64
N ALA A 25 11.86 1.43 -11.67
CA ALA A 25 11.27 0.10 -11.79
C ALA A 25 12.31 -0.98 -11.55
N TYR A 26 12.08 -1.83 -10.53
CA TYR A 26 12.81 -3.08 -10.37
C TYR A 26 12.05 -4.22 -11.07
N LEU A 27 12.72 -5.02 -11.89
CA LEU A 27 12.11 -6.01 -12.80
C LEU A 27 12.58 -7.45 -12.59
N TYR A 28 13.64 -7.67 -11.81
CA TYR A 28 14.17 -9.00 -11.57
C TYR A 28 13.21 -9.82 -10.69
N GLY A 29 13.04 -11.11 -11.00
CA GLY A 29 12.09 -12.00 -10.32
C GLY A 29 10.60 -11.75 -10.60
N LYS A 30 10.26 -10.66 -11.31
CA LYS A 30 8.86 -10.27 -11.58
C LYS A 30 8.27 -10.97 -12.80
N SER A 31 6.98 -11.30 -12.73
CA SER A 31 6.18 -11.82 -13.84
C SER A 31 6.05 -10.81 -14.98
N ILE A 32 5.62 -11.26 -16.17
CA ILE A 32 5.38 -10.37 -17.32
C ILE A 32 4.43 -9.22 -16.94
N ARG A 33 3.33 -9.56 -16.24
CA ARG A 33 2.33 -8.59 -15.79
C ARG A 33 2.93 -7.52 -14.91
N GLU A 34 3.66 -7.94 -13.87
CA GLU A 34 4.30 -7.01 -12.93
C GLU A 34 5.32 -6.13 -13.65
N ARG A 35 6.16 -6.70 -14.52
CA ARG A 35 7.14 -5.93 -15.28
C ARG A 35 6.48 -4.88 -16.18
N VAL A 36 5.39 -5.22 -16.84
CA VAL A 36 4.63 -4.27 -17.68
C VAL A 36 4.04 -3.15 -16.82
N LEU A 37 3.44 -3.47 -15.69
CA LEU A 37 2.89 -2.47 -14.77
C LEU A 37 3.99 -1.56 -14.17
N GLU A 38 5.14 -2.11 -13.78
CA GLU A 38 6.28 -1.30 -13.31
C GLU A 38 6.77 -0.34 -14.40
N MET A 39 6.91 -0.82 -15.64
CA MET A 39 7.33 0.01 -16.77
C MET A 39 6.32 1.12 -17.08
N ILE A 40 5.02 0.82 -17.05
CA ILE A 40 3.96 1.82 -17.23
C ILE A 40 4.01 2.86 -16.09
N ASN A 41 4.24 2.43 -14.85
CA ASN A 41 4.29 3.33 -13.69
C ASN A 41 5.46 4.31 -13.71
N ILE A 42 6.55 3.99 -14.42
CA ILE A 42 7.71 4.90 -14.60
C ILE A 42 7.70 5.59 -15.97
N ALA A 43 6.70 5.38 -16.80
CA ALA A 43 6.54 6.13 -18.05
C ALA A 43 6.01 7.55 -17.78
N HIS A 44 6.20 8.45 -18.74
CA HIS A 44 5.61 9.79 -18.66
C HIS A 44 4.07 9.69 -18.56
N PRO A 45 3.41 10.44 -17.66
CA PRO A 45 1.97 10.32 -17.38
C PRO A 45 1.09 10.29 -18.64
N ASP A 46 1.32 11.18 -19.59
CA ASP A 46 0.54 11.31 -20.83
C ASP A 46 0.44 10.02 -21.67
N PHE A 47 1.40 9.09 -21.55
CA PHE A 47 1.42 7.84 -22.32
C PHE A 47 0.95 6.61 -21.53
N ARG A 48 0.76 6.71 -20.21
CA ARG A 48 0.50 5.51 -19.39
C ARG A 48 -0.81 4.84 -19.74
N GLU A 49 -1.83 5.62 -20.07
CA GLU A 49 -3.15 5.10 -20.48
C GLU A 49 -3.04 4.32 -21.79
N GLU A 50 -2.38 4.90 -22.80
CA GLU A 50 -2.15 4.24 -24.09
C GLU A 50 -1.33 2.94 -23.92
N LEU A 51 -0.27 2.97 -23.10
CA LEU A 51 0.55 1.80 -22.82
C LEU A 51 -0.25 0.71 -22.11
N LEU A 52 -1.14 1.08 -21.18
CA LEU A 52 -2.02 0.13 -20.52
C LEU A 52 -3.01 -0.51 -21.50
N GLU A 53 -3.58 0.26 -22.42
CA GLU A 53 -4.49 -0.28 -23.44
C GLU A 53 -3.79 -1.25 -24.38
N HIS A 54 -2.54 -0.99 -24.78
CA HIS A 54 -1.72 -1.95 -25.52
C HIS A 54 -1.44 -3.21 -24.71
N ALA A 55 -1.10 -3.08 -23.42
CA ALA A 55 -0.87 -4.21 -22.54
C ALA A 55 -2.11 -5.09 -22.37
N LYS A 56 -3.31 -4.50 -22.33
CA LYS A 56 -4.60 -5.23 -22.31
C LYS A 56 -4.83 -5.99 -23.62
N LYS A 57 -4.62 -5.34 -24.77
CA LYS A 57 -4.77 -5.97 -26.11
C LYS A 57 -3.84 -7.19 -26.26
N TRP A 58 -2.61 -7.09 -25.74
CA TRP A 58 -1.63 -8.18 -25.76
C TRP A 58 -1.80 -9.20 -24.62
N LYS A 59 -2.80 -9.01 -23.75
CA LYS A 59 -3.08 -9.88 -22.59
C LYS A 59 -1.89 -10.00 -21.63
N TYR A 60 -1.06 -8.96 -21.54
CA TYR A 60 0.01 -8.89 -20.54
C TYR A 60 -0.51 -8.49 -19.16
N VAL A 61 -1.66 -7.80 -19.13
CA VAL A 61 -2.39 -7.44 -17.91
C VAL A 61 -3.85 -7.89 -18.02
N TYR A 62 -4.59 -7.82 -16.92
CA TYR A 62 -6.02 -8.10 -16.93
C TYR A 62 -6.78 -7.10 -17.81
N SER A 63 -7.83 -7.57 -18.48
CA SER A 63 -8.67 -6.71 -19.33
C SER A 63 -9.30 -5.55 -18.57
N ASP A 64 -9.57 -5.74 -17.28
CA ASP A 64 -10.13 -4.74 -16.37
C ASP A 64 -9.07 -4.02 -15.52
N GLN A 65 -7.77 -4.16 -15.84
CA GLN A 65 -6.70 -3.43 -15.17
C GLN A 65 -6.89 -1.92 -15.30
N LYS A 66 -6.67 -1.19 -14.19
CA LYS A 66 -6.71 0.28 -14.14
C LYS A 66 -5.36 0.83 -13.69
N LEU A 67 -5.18 2.13 -13.93
CA LEU A 67 -4.13 2.95 -13.36
C LEU A 67 -4.61 3.60 -12.05
N PRO A 68 -3.71 4.00 -11.16
CA PRO A 68 -4.04 4.89 -10.06
C PRO A 68 -4.36 6.27 -10.64
N VAL A 69 -5.56 6.78 -10.37
CA VAL A 69 -6.06 8.05 -10.90
C VAL A 69 -6.49 8.93 -9.74
N SER A 70 -6.12 10.20 -9.77
CA SER A 70 -6.52 11.21 -8.78
C SER A 70 -7.95 11.69 -8.99
N ILE A 71 -8.50 12.38 -8.00
CA ILE A 71 -9.88 12.90 -8.03
C ILE A 71 -10.14 13.86 -9.20
N ASP A 72 -9.12 14.54 -9.70
CA ASP A 72 -9.16 15.41 -10.89
C ASP A 72 -9.03 14.66 -12.22
N GLY A 73 -8.97 13.33 -12.18
CA GLY A 73 -8.90 12.46 -13.37
C GLY A 73 -7.49 12.26 -13.93
N ARG A 74 -6.45 12.78 -13.27
CA ARG A 74 -5.05 12.62 -13.70
C ARG A 74 -4.45 11.34 -13.17
N ILE A 75 -3.38 10.86 -13.81
CA ILE A 75 -2.66 9.70 -13.28
C ILE A 75 -1.94 10.10 -11.99
N SER A 76 -2.25 9.35 -10.94
CA SER A 76 -1.68 9.51 -9.61
C SER A 76 -0.24 8.99 -9.63
N ILE A 77 0.71 9.90 -9.40
CA ILE A 77 2.15 9.60 -9.42
C ILE A 77 2.56 8.96 -8.09
N TYR A 78 3.36 7.91 -8.17
CA TYR A 78 3.88 7.22 -7.00
C TYR A 78 4.72 8.16 -6.11
N PRO A 79 4.36 8.35 -4.82
CA PRO A 79 5.03 9.33 -3.98
C PRO A 79 6.27 8.73 -3.30
N GLU A 80 7.38 8.65 -4.04
CA GLU A 80 8.66 8.08 -3.56
C GLU A 80 9.17 8.72 -2.25
N LYS A 81 8.83 9.99 -2.00
CA LYS A 81 9.17 10.71 -0.76
C LYS A 81 8.67 10.04 0.52
N TYR A 82 7.69 9.14 0.42
CA TYR A 82 7.14 8.38 1.56
C TYR A 82 7.77 6.99 1.74
N GLU A 83 8.81 6.65 0.97
CA GLU A 83 9.60 5.46 1.21
C GLU A 83 10.56 5.65 2.40
N THR A 84 10.65 4.66 3.29
CA THR A 84 11.58 4.66 4.42
C THR A 84 11.87 3.22 4.87
N PHE A 85 12.70 3.05 5.91
CA PHE A 85 13.04 1.76 6.48
C PHE A 85 12.71 1.72 7.97
N LEU A 86 12.26 0.56 8.45
CA LEU A 86 12.00 0.30 9.86
C LEU A 86 12.87 -0.85 10.36
N ASN A 87 13.71 -0.56 11.35
CA ASN A 87 14.42 -1.58 12.11
C ASN A 87 13.49 -2.17 13.18
N LEU A 88 13.30 -3.47 13.14
CA LEU A 88 12.40 -4.20 14.03
C LEU A 88 13.14 -4.71 15.25
N LYS A 89 12.38 -5.02 16.31
CA LYS A 89 12.92 -5.53 17.58
C LYS A 89 13.67 -6.87 17.45
N ASN A 90 13.36 -7.65 16.42
CA ASN A 90 14.03 -8.92 16.14
C ASN A 90 15.31 -8.76 15.30
N GLY A 91 15.78 -7.53 15.09
CA GLY A 91 16.99 -7.23 14.32
C GLY A 91 16.80 -7.23 12.80
N LYS A 92 15.62 -7.58 12.28
CA LYS A 92 15.31 -7.48 10.84
C LYS A 92 14.97 -6.03 10.46
N THR A 93 15.24 -5.66 9.21
CA THR A 93 14.84 -4.37 8.63
C THR A 93 13.80 -4.60 7.56
N ILE A 94 12.77 -3.77 7.53
CA ILE A 94 11.72 -3.79 6.51
C ILE A 94 11.65 -2.45 5.80
N LYS A 95 11.30 -2.47 4.52
CA LYS A 95 11.01 -1.27 3.75
C LYS A 95 9.56 -0.87 4.00
N ILE A 96 9.32 0.39 4.32
CA ILE A 96 7.99 0.99 4.39
C ILE A 96 7.82 1.84 3.15
N ARG A 97 6.75 1.63 2.41
CA ARG A 97 6.50 2.39 1.18
C ARG A 97 5.01 2.48 0.85
N PRO A 98 4.56 3.46 0.05
CA PRO A 98 3.23 3.45 -0.53
C PRO A 98 2.98 2.17 -1.35
N VAL A 99 1.73 1.72 -1.34
CA VAL A 99 1.26 0.60 -2.17
C VAL A 99 1.48 0.91 -3.66
N LYS A 100 1.72 -0.11 -4.46
CA LYS A 100 1.85 -0.06 -5.91
C LYS A 100 0.80 -0.94 -6.56
N PRO A 101 0.39 -0.67 -7.82
CA PRO A 101 -0.51 -1.55 -8.58
C PRO A 101 -0.05 -3.01 -8.67
N THR A 102 1.25 -3.26 -8.54
CA THR A 102 1.89 -4.58 -8.55
C THR A 102 1.75 -5.36 -7.24
N ASP A 103 1.33 -4.72 -6.14
CA ASP A 103 1.23 -5.34 -4.81
C ASP A 103 0.02 -6.25 -4.61
N GLU A 104 -0.86 -6.35 -5.61
CA GLU A 104 -2.13 -7.08 -5.51
C GLU A 104 -1.97 -8.49 -4.94
N ARG A 105 -0.98 -9.23 -5.44
CA ARG A 105 -0.70 -10.61 -5.02
C ARG A 105 -0.17 -10.68 -3.59
N MET A 106 0.80 -9.84 -3.25
CA MET A 106 1.38 -9.82 -1.89
C MET A 106 0.36 -9.37 -0.83
N ILE A 107 -0.57 -8.46 -1.18
CA ILE A 107 -1.67 -8.08 -0.29
C ILE A 107 -2.68 -9.22 -0.14
N GLN A 108 -2.98 -9.96 -1.21
CA GLN A 108 -3.80 -11.18 -1.14
C GLN A 108 -3.16 -12.21 -0.21
N GLU A 109 -1.87 -12.49 -0.38
CA GLU A 109 -1.10 -13.42 0.46
C GLU A 109 -1.10 -12.98 1.93
N LEU A 110 -0.87 -11.69 2.21
CA LEU A 110 -1.01 -11.13 3.55
C LEU A 110 -2.42 -11.36 4.11
N HIS A 111 -3.47 -11.12 3.32
CA HIS A 111 -4.84 -11.31 3.79
C HIS A 111 -5.14 -12.79 4.09
N TYR A 112 -4.70 -13.71 3.24
CA TYR A 112 -4.90 -15.15 3.45
C TYR A 112 -4.08 -15.72 4.61
N SER A 113 -3.00 -15.04 5.03
CA SER A 113 -2.25 -15.40 6.24
C SER A 113 -3.00 -15.11 7.56
N LEU A 114 -4.09 -14.34 7.50
CA LEU A 114 -4.84 -13.90 8.69
C LEU A 114 -5.81 -14.96 9.20
N ASP A 115 -5.93 -15.03 10.53
CA ASP A 115 -6.93 -15.85 11.20
C ASP A 115 -8.36 -15.44 10.78
N GLU A 116 -9.31 -16.38 10.78
CA GLU A 116 -10.71 -16.13 10.36
C GLU A 116 -11.36 -14.94 11.07
N GLN A 117 -11.09 -14.78 12.36
CA GLN A 117 -11.60 -13.69 13.19
C GLN A 117 -11.01 -12.32 12.75
N ASP A 118 -9.77 -12.31 12.28
CA ASP A 118 -9.08 -11.11 11.83
C ASP A 118 -9.51 -10.68 10.41
N ARG A 119 -10.01 -11.61 9.58
CA ARG A 119 -10.48 -11.33 8.22
C ARG A 119 -11.79 -10.55 8.18
N TYR A 120 -12.62 -10.61 9.23
CA TYR A 120 -14.01 -10.14 9.20
C TYR A 120 -14.16 -8.61 9.15
N LEU A 121 -13.21 -7.85 9.70
CA LEU A 121 -13.32 -6.38 9.84
C LEU A 121 -12.16 -5.59 9.25
N ARG A 122 -11.30 -6.24 8.46
CA ARG A 122 -10.22 -5.55 7.76
C ARG A 122 -10.69 -5.18 6.36
N PHE A 123 -10.57 -3.89 6.03
CA PHE A 123 -10.95 -3.27 4.75
C PHE A 123 -12.45 -3.00 4.53
N PHE A 124 -13.11 -2.39 5.52
CA PHE A 124 -14.43 -1.73 5.40
C PHE A 124 -15.64 -2.64 5.14
N ALA A 125 -15.45 -3.91 4.84
CA ALA A 125 -16.52 -4.88 4.68
C ALA A 125 -16.02 -6.32 4.94
N PRO A 126 -16.88 -7.24 5.40
CA PRO A 126 -16.58 -8.66 5.44
C PRO A 126 -16.40 -9.18 4.00
N MET A 127 -15.16 -9.14 3.52
CA MET A 127 -14.80 -9.65 2.21
C MET A 127 -14.35 -11.11 2.37
N LYS A 128 -15.27 -12.04 2.07
CA LYS A 128 -14.98 -13.48 2.05
C LYS A 128 -13.99 -13.88 0.94
N ASP A 129 -13.75 -12.99 -0.01
CA ASP A 129 -13.00 -13.27 -1.23
C ASP A 129 -12.20 -12.05 -1.70
N PHE A 130 -10.89 -12.24 -1.82
CA PHE A 130 -9.87 -11.25 -2.17
C PHE A 130 -9.43 -11.36 -3.65
N ARG A 131 -10.32 -11.81 -4.55
CA ARG A 131 -10.08 -11.82 -6.02
C ARG A 131 -9.72 -10.44 -6.60
N HIS A 132 -9.11 -10.46 -7.78
CA HIS A 132 -8.63 -9.28 -8.52
C HIS A 132 -9.54 -8.05 -8.46
N LYS A 133 -10.81 -8.20 -8.86
CA LYS A 133 -11.80 -7.11 -8.91
C LYS A 133 -11.98 -6.35 -7.60
N LYS A 134 -11.66 -7.00 -6.49
CA LYS A 134 -11.82 -6.46 -5.14
C LYS A 134 -10.55 -5.80 -4.61
N ILE A 135 -9.37 -6.25 -5.03
CA ILE A 135 -8.07 -5.73 -4.58
C ILE A 135 -7.55 -4.63 -5.49
N GLN A 136 -7.92 -4.65 -6.76
CA GLN A 136 -7.52 -3.64 -7.72
C GLN A 136 -7.76 -2.19 -7.23
N PRO A 137 -8.91 -1.83 -6.60
CA PRO A 137 -9.10 -0.49 -6.04
C PRO A 137 -8.20 -0.15 -4.86
N MET A 138 -7.69 -1.16 -4.14
CA MET A 138 -6.79 -0.97 -3.00
C MET A 138 -5.35 -0.72 -3.45
N VAL A 139 -4.95 -1.21 -4.63
CA VAL A 139 -3.59 -1.01 -5.16
C VAL A 139 -3.51 0.10 -6.21
N ASN A 140 -4.65 0.66 -6.61
CA ASN A 140 -4.77 1.81 -7.52
C ASN A 140 -5.48 2.95 -6.83
N ILE A 141 -4.77 3.60 -5.90
CA ILE A 141 -5.31 4.69 -5.07
C ILE A 141 -4.93 6.07 -5.60
N ASP A 142 -5.74 7.07 -5.25
CA ASP A 142 -5.37 8.48 -5.33
C ASP A 142 -4.49 8.82 -4.13
N TYR A 143 -3.17 8.94 -4.32
CA TYR A 143 -2.24 9.22 -3.22
C TYR A 143 -2.42 10.61 -2.60
N SER A 144 -3.21 11.49 -3.23
CA SER A 144 -3.53 12.82 -2.70
C SER A 144 -4.70 12.80 -1.71
N THR A 145 -5.55 11.76 -1.75
CA THR A 145 -6.70 11.63 -0.83
C THR A 145 -6.64 10.40 0.05
N ASP A 146 -6.03 9.33 -0.43
CA ASP A 146 -5.96 8.04 0.24
C ASP A 146 -4.49 7.63 0.35
N MET A 147 -4.12 6.92 1.41
CA MET A 147 -2.76 6.42 1.55
C MET A 147 -2.80 5.00 2.10
N ILE A 148 -2.11 4.11 1.43
CA ILE A 148 -1.83 2.77 1.94
C ILE A 148 -0.32 2.61 1.97
N LEU A 149 0.23 2.40 3.16
CA LEU A 149 1.63 2.06 3.37
C LEU A 149 1.74 0.56 3.63
N VAL A 150 2.70 -0.06 2.98
CA VAL A 150 3.05 -1.48 3.14
C VAL A 150 4.41 -1.62 3.79
N GLY A 151 4.54 -2.58 4.69
CA GLY A 151 5.81 -3.08 5.20
C GLY A 151 6.25 -4.27 4.37
N GLU A 152 7.25 -4.06 3.53
CA GLU A 152 7.86 -5.06 2.67
C GLU A 152 9.11 -5.63 3.34
N PHE A 153 9.18 -6.95 3.41
CA PHE A 153 10.36 -7.68 3.84
C PHE A 153 10.84 -8.54 2.67
N SER A 154 12.14 -8.48 2.38
CA SER A 154 12.77 -9.27 1.32
C SER A 154 13.72 -10.28 1.96
N GLU A 155 13.53 -11.57 1.67
CA GLU A 155 14.43 -12.64 2.11
C GLU A 155 14.73 -13.55 0.93
N ARG A 156 16.02 -13.77 0.64
CA ARG A 156 16.47 -14.63 -0.48
C ARG A 156 15.90 -14.24 -1.87
N GLY A 157 15.57 -12.98 -2.06
CA GLY A 157 15.01 -12.47 -3.32
C GLY A 157 13.49 -12.63 -3.46
N GLU A 158 12.81 -13.07 -2.41
CA GLU A 158 11.35 -13.09 -2.34
C GLU A 158 10.85 -11.91 -1.50
N ASP A 159 10.10 -11.02 -2.15
CA ASP A 159 9.45 -9.88 -1.50
C ASP A 159 8.10 -10.31 -0.94
N GLN A 160 7.83 -9.94 0.31
CA GLN A 160 6.55 -10.17 0.98
C GLN A 160 6.06 -8.93 1.69
N ILE A 161 4.76 -8.66 1.63
CA ILE A 161 4.12 -7.63 2.45
C ILE A 161 3.73 -8.26 3.79
N ILE A 162 4.39 -7.83 4.86
CA ILE A 162 4.19 -8.37 6.22
C ILE A 162 3.29 -7.48 7.09
N GLY A 163 2.95 -6.29 6.59
CA GLY A 163 2.06 -5.36 7.27
C GLY A 163 1.55 -4.28 6.33
N LEU A 164 0.40 -3.73 6.67
CA LEU A 164 -0.28 -2.69 5.91
C LEU A 164 -0.96 -1.75 6.89
N GLY A 165 -0.83 -0.46 6.65
CA GLY A 165 -1.60 0.58 7.31
C GLY A 165 -2.19 1.50 6.26
N ALA A 166 -3.40 1.96 6.46
CA ALA A 166 -4.06 2.82 5.50
C ALA A 166 -4.90 3.90 6.17
N PHE A 167 -5.07 5.02 5.46
CA PHE A 167 -6.20 5.91 5.66
C PHE A 167 -6.92 6.17 4.33
N PHE A 168 -8.23 6.37 4.41
CA PHE A 168 -9.08 6.66 3.25
C PHE A 168 -9.95 7.87 3.53
N LYS A 169 -10.17 8.70 2.50
CA LYS A 169 -11.09 9.83 2.61
C LYS A 169 -12.49 9.34 3.00
N THR A 170 -13.13 10.07 3.88
CA THR A 170 -14.55 9.87 4.18
C THR A 170 -15.41 10.86 3.40
N GLY A 171 -16.74 10.75 3.51
CA GLY A 171 -17.66 11.78 3.01
C GLY A 171 -17.55 13.11 3.78
N GLN A 172 -16.81 13.16 4.89
CA GLN A 172 -16.61 14.37 5.69
C GLN A 172 -15.25 15.00 5.38
N PRO A 173 -15.19 16.32 5.11
CA PRO A 173 -13.94 17.01 4.85
C PRO A 173 -12.93 16.87 5.99
N SER A 174 -11.65 16.67 5.65
CA SER A 174 -10.54 16.56 6.62
C SER A 174 -10.67 15.40 7.63
N ILE A 175 -11.57 14.45 7.40
CA ILE A 175 -11.68 13.21 8.18
C ILE A 175 -11.34 12.02 7.28
N ALA A 176 -10.37 11.22 7.72
CA ALA A 176 -10.04 9.96 7.08
C ALA A 176 -10.28 8.77 8.03
N GLU A 177 -10.70 7.65 7.47
CA GLU A 177 -10.86 6.40 8.20
C GLU A 177 -9.60 5.55 8.08
N ILE A 178 -9.12 4.98 9.19
CA ILE A 178 -7.87 4.23 9.23
C ILE A 178 -8.08 2.71 9.37
N ALA A 179 -7.18 1.94 8.78
CA ALA A 179 -7.17 0.48 8.84
C ALA A 179 -5.75 -0.07 8.97
N PHE A 180 -5.57 -1.19 9.67
CA PHE A 180 -4.27 -1.84 9.86
C PHE A 180 -4.35 -3.35 9.78
N VAL A 181 -3.31 -3.95 9.21
CA VAL A 181 -3.10 -5.39 9.12
C VAL A 181 -1.63 -5.68 9.39
N VAL A 182 -1.34 -6.68 10.23
CA VAL A 182 0.03 -7.19 10.40
C VAL A 182 -0.01 -8.70 10.39
N HIS A 183 0.87 -9.30 9.59
CA HIS A 183 1.07 -10.74 9.53
C HIS A 183 1.32 -11.30 10.93
N LYS A 184 0.70 -12.44 11.26
CA LYS A 184 0.69 -12.99 12.62
C LYS A 184 2.09 -13.13 13.23
N ASP A 185 3.04 -13.63 12.45
CA ASP A 185 4.43 -13.87 12.88
C ASP A 185 5.25 -12.58 13.03
N TRP A 186 4.73 -11.44 12.59
CA TRP A 186 5.40 -10.13 12.65
C TRP A 186 4.74 -9.17 13.66
N ARG A 187 3.76 -9.66 14.43
CA ARG A 187 3.10 -8.89 15.50
C ARG A 187 4.06 -8.66 16.68
N GLY A 188 3.79 -7.62 17.47
CA GLY A 188 4.63 -7.25 18.62
C GLY A 188 5.97 -6.58 18.28
N LEU A 189 6.37 -6.57 17.01
CA LEU A 189 7.61 -5.97 16.53
C LEU A 189 7.55 -4.45 16.30
N GLY A 190 6.38 -3.83 16.51
CA GLY A 190 6.19 -2.37 16.43
C GLY A 190 5.69 -1.85 15.08
N ILE A 191 5.44 -2.72 14.09
CA ILE A 191 5.00 -2.35 12.72
C ILE A 191 3.75 -1.48 12.72
N ALA A 192 2.66 -1.93 13.35
CA ALA A 192 1.40 -1.17 13.39
C ALA A 192 1.54 0.18 14.09
N LYS A 193 2.35 0.26 15.16
CA LYS A 193 2.63 1.52 15.86
C LYS A 193 3.38 2.51 14.97
N PHE A 194 4.38 2.01 14.24
CA PHE A 194 5.13 2.82 13.27
C PHE A 194 4.22 3.31 12.14
N LEU A 195 3.45 2.41 11.53
CA LEU A 195 2.50 2.74 10.46
C LEU A 195 1.49 3.79 10.89
N LEU A 196 0.89 3.65 12.09
CA LEU A 196 -0.04 4.64 12.63
C LEU A 196 0.62 6.03 12.72
N LYS A 197 1.79 6.11 13.35
CA LYS A 197 2.52 7.38 13.50
C LYS A 197 2.85 8.00 12.15
N TYR A 198 3.32 7.19 11.20
CA TYR A 198 3.76 7.68 9.90
C TYR A 198 2.59 8.09 9.01
N LEU A 199 1.50 7.32 9.00
CA LEU A 199 0.25 7.71 8.34
C LEU A 199 -0.33 8.98 8.94
N SER A 200 -0.23 9.18 10.26
CA SER A 200 -0.68 10.42 10.89
C SER A 200 0.16 11.62 10.46
N GLN A 201 1.47 11.46 10.24
CA GLN A 201 2.31 12.50 9.64
C GLN A 201 1.86 12.82 8.20
N ILE A 202 1.71 11.79 7.36
CA ILE A 202 1.24 11.95 5.97
C ILE A 202 -0.16 12.58 5.94
N GLY A 203 -1.06 12.14 6.84
CA GLY A 203 -2.40 12.69 6.96
C GLY A 203 -2.39 14.19 7.24
N LYS A 204 -1.52 14.66 8.16
CA LYS A 204 -1.31 16.10 8.41
C LYS A 204 -0.82 16.82 7.14
N GLU A 205 0.15 16.24 6.43
CA GLU A 205 0.67 16.81 5.16
C GLU A 205 -0.43 16.93 4.09
N LEU A 206 -1.37 15.98 4.06
CA LEU A 206 -2.54 16.00 3.16
C LEU A 206 -3.75 16.75 3.73
N ASN A 207 -3.57 17.56 4.79
CA ASN A 207 -4.59 18.38 5.44
C ASN A 207 -5.74 17.61 6.12
N TYR A 208 -5.54 16.34 6.47
CA TYR A 208 -6.44 15.62 7.37
C TYR A 208 -6.25 16.09 8.81
N ARG A 209 -7.37 16.34 9.49
CA ARG A 209 -7.40 16.81 10.89
C ARG A 209 -7.85 15.73 11.86
N THR A 210 -8.58 14.73 11.39
CA THR A 210 -9.10 13.67 12.26
C THR A 210 -8.95 12.32 11.58
N PHE A 211 -8.45 11.35 12.33
CA PHE A 211 -8.51 9.95 11.96
C PHE A 211 -9.58 9.25 12.79
N THR A 212 -10.41 8.47 12.11
CA THR A 212 -11.51 7.69 12.70
C THR A 212 -11.36 6.21 12.36
N GLY A 213 -12.03 5.34 13.10
CA GLY A 213 -12.08 3.92 12.77
C GLY A 213 -12.88 3.10 13.77
N SER A 214 -13.01 1.81 13.46
CA SER A 214 -13.66 0.83 14.32
C SER A 214 -12.71 -0.35 14.58
N ILE A 215 -12.67 -0.81 15.83
CA ILE A 215 -11.80 -1.92 16.26
C ILE A 215 -12.64 -2.90 17.07
N LEU A 216 -12.56 -4.19 16.75
CA LEU A 216 -13.13 -5.26 17.59
C LEU A 216 -12.69 -5.13 19.05
N LEU A 217 -13.61 -5.31 19.99
CA LEU A 217 -13.28 -5.29 21.43
C LEU A 217 -12.22 -6.34 21.82
N GLU A 218 -12.13 -7.42 21.05
CA GLU A 218 -11.20 -8.52 21.17
C GLU A 218 -9.78 -8.12 20.72
N ASN A 219 -9.64 -7.13 19.84
CA ASN A 219 -8.34 -6.67 19.33
C ASN A 219 -7.67 -5.71 20.34
N LYS A 220 -7.36 -6.25 21.53
CA LYS A 220 -6.63 -5.57 22.59
C LYS A 220 -5.32 -4.92 22.12
N PRO A 221 -4.52 -5.55 21.23
CA PRO A 221 -3.30 -4.92 20.71
C PRO A 221 -3.56 -3.59 20.00
N MET A 222 -4.55 -3.52 19.09
CA MET A 222 -4.86 -2.24 18.41
C MET A 222 -5.49 -1.21 19.34
N ILE A 223 -6.37 -1.63 20.26
CA ILE A 223 -6.91 -0.72 21.27
C ILE A 223 -5.77 -0.08 22.09
N HIS A 224 -4.77 -0.87 22.48
CA HIS A 224 -3.60 -0.36 23.18
C HIS A 224 -2.77 0.60 22.31
N ILE A 225 -2.56 0.28 21.02
CA ILE A 225 -1.84 1.17 20.09
C ILE A 225 -2.57 2.52 19.94
N ILE A 226 -3.89 2.53 19.78
CA ILE A 226 -4.67 3.76 19.69
C ILE A 226 -4.56 4.58 20.98
N ASN A 227 -4.74 3.95 22.15
CA ASN A 227 -4.66 4.66 23.43
C ASN A 227 -3.24 5.19 23.75
N SER A 228 -2.19 4.54 23.22
CA SER A 228 -0.78 4.92 23.43
C SER A 228 -0.19 5.73 22.28
N SER A 229 -1.02 6.15 21.31
CA SER A 229 -0.60 6.87 20.11
C SER A 229 -0.11 8.29 20.42
N GLY A 230 -0.51 8.86 21.55
CA GLY A 230 -0.23 10.25 21.94
C GLY A 230 -1.19 11.27 21.32
N TYR A 231 -2.13 10.84 20.47
CA TYR A 231 -3.16 11.71 19.92
C TYR A 231 -4.36 11.86 20.88
N LEU A 232 -4.98 13.04 20.88
CA LEU A 232 -6.18 13.31 21.67
C LEU A 232 -7.37 12.55 21.08
N LEU A 233 -7.93 11.61 21.85
CA LEU A 233 -9.16 10.91 21.50
C LEU A 233 -10.36 11.84 21.69
N LYS A 234 -10.95 12.33 20.59
CA LYS A 234 -12.18 13.11 20.56
C LYS A 234 -13.43 12.27 20.81
N LEU A 235 -13.38 11.01 20.36
CA LEU A 235 -14.47 10.06 20.50
C LEU A 235 -13.89 8.70 20.87
N LYS A 236 -14.54 8.05 21.83
CA LYS A 236 -14.37 6.63 22.12
C LYS A 236 -15.68 6.08 22.64
N ARG A 237 -16.36 5.26 21.83
CA ARG A 237 -17.62 4.60 22.21
C ARG A 237 -17.54 3.12 21.91
N ILE A 238 -18.26 2.33 22.70
CA ILE A 238 -18.40 0.89 22.49
C ILE A 238 -19.81 0.63 22.03
N GLU A 239 -19.97 0.01 20.87
CA GLU A 239 -21.27 -0.27 20.26
C GLU A 239 -21.17 -1.57 19.46
N GLY A 240 -22.12 -2.49 19.63
CA GLY A 240 -22.18 -3.71 18.81
C GLY A 240 -20.92 -4.58 18.78
N GLY A 241 -20.14 -4.62 19.87
CA GLY A 241 -18.90 -5.41 19.93
C GLY A 241 -17.65 -4.73 19.36
N VAL A 242 -17.76 -3.47 18.92
CA VAL A 242 -16.63 -2.67 18.41
C VAL A 242 -16.40 -1.41 19.25
N THR A 243 -15.14 -1.01 19.37
CA THR A 243 -14.72 0.32 19.81
C THR A 243 -14.63 1.23 18.59
N ILE A 244 -15.50 2.23 18.53
CA ILE A 244 -15.42 3.32 17.56
C ILE A 244 -14.61 4.44 18.18
N PHE A 245 -13.62 4.95 17.46
CA PHE A 245 -12.74 6.00 17.94
C PHE A 245 -12.55 7.08 16.89
N ALA A 246 -12.24 8.29 17.36
CA ALA A 246 -11.71 9.36 16.54
C ALA A 246 -10.64 10.10 17.31
N PHE A 247 -9.47 10.33 16.71
CA PHE A 247 -8.42 11.15 17.30
C PHE A 247 -8.00 12.32 16.42
N ASP A 248 -7.61 13.40 17.08
CA ASP A 248 -7.17 14.65 16.46
C ASP A 248 -5.73 14.54 15.96
N LEU A 249 -5.49 15.00 14.74
CA LEU A 249 -4.18 15.13 14.10
C LEU A 249 -3.60 16.55 14.19
N SER A 250 -4.29 17.53 14.79
CA SER A 250 -3.69 18.85 15.00
C SER A 250 -2.47 18.84 15.92
#